data_AF-A0A1C6GKQ6-F1
#
_entry.id   AF-A0A1C6GKQ6-F1
#
_cell.length_a   1.000
_cell.length_b   1.000
_cell.length_c   1.000
_cell.angle_alpha   90.00
_cell.angle_beta   90.00
_cell.angle_gamma   90.00
#
_symmetry.space_group_name_H-M   'P 1'
#
loop_
_entity.id
_entity.type
_entity.pdbx_description
1 polymer ?
#
loop_
_entity_poly.entity_id
_entity_poly.type
_entity_poly.pdbx_seq_one_letter_code
_entity_poly.pdbx_strand_id
1 'polypeptide(L)'
;MARKLQIKRGQKKDMPQLAEGELGFALDEEAVYIGTDTKNVPISALGGVVVNNSAPDNREVLWIDTSNGGVAKYNNGTEWVLVPSVWG
;
A
#
# COMPACT_ATOMS: atom_id res chain seq x y z
N MET A 1 32.52 14.55 3.38
CA MET A 1 31.91 13.79 2.27
C MET A 1 30.99 12.73 2.87
N ALA A 2 29.67 12.83 2.71
CA ALA A 2 28.77 11.79 3.18
C ALA A 2 28.78 10.62 2.18
N ARG A 3 29.10 9.39 2.63
CA ARG A 3 28.85 8.19 1.85
C ARG A 3 27.36 7.89 1.93
N LYS A 4 26.70 7.84 0.78
CA LYS A 4 25.29 7.47 0.69
C LYS A 4 25.23 5.95 0.56
N LEU A 5 24.35 5.31 1.31
CA LEU A 5 23.92 3.95 0.99
C LEU A 5 23.13 4.02 -0.32
N GLN A 6 23.57 3.32 -1.36
CA GLN A 6 22.85 3.22 -2.63
C GLN A 6 22.13 1.88 -2.69
N ILE A 7 20.83 1.93 -2.99
CA ILE A 7 19.98 0.75 -3.22
C ILE A 7 19.38 0.83 -4.63
N LYS A 8 18.83 -0.28 -5.14
CA LYS A 8 18.08 -0.27 -6.40
C LYS A 8 16.92 0.70 -6.30
N ARG A 9 16.70 1.52 -7.34
CA ARG A 9 15.61 2.52 -7.37
C ARG A 9 15.07 2.75 -8.77
N GLY A 10 13.78 3.03 -8.91
CA GLY A 10 13.12 3.25 -10.20
C GLY A 10 11.60 3.35 -10.08
N GLN A 11 10.88 3.25 -11.20
CA GLN A 11 9.42 3.08 -11.18
C GLN A 11 9.08 1.67 -10.68
N LYS A 12 7.95 1.49 -9.98
CA LYS A 12 7.54 0.20 -9.43
C LYS A 12 7.42 -0.88 -10.50
N LYS A 13 6.83 -0.53 -11.66
CA LYS A 13 6.63 -1.45 -12.78
C LYS A 13 7.95 -2.01 -13.36
N ASP A 14 9.05 -1.28 -13.20
CA ASP A 14 10.38 -1.62 -13.72
C ASP A 14 11.25 -2.28 -12.63
N MET A 15 10.73 -2.44 -11.41
CA MET A 15 11.43 -3.08 -10.31
C MET A 15 11.50 -4.60 -10.55
N PRO A 16 12.70 -5.20 -10.68
CA PRO A 16 12.82 -6.65 -10.78
C PRO A 16 12.44 -7.31 -9.44
N GLN A 17 12.19 -8.61 -9.45
CA GLN A 17 12.15 -9.38 -8.21
C GLN A 17 13.51 -9.25 -7.50
N LEU A 18 13.49 -8.72 -6.28
CA LEU A 18 14.68 -8.51 -5.44
C LEU A 18 15.06 -9.86 -4.81
N ALA A 19 16.36 -10.05 -4.54
CA ALA A 19 16.79 -11.21 -3.76
C ALA A 19 16.23 -11.15 -2.34
N GLU A 20 16.13 -12.30 -1.67
CA GLU A 20 15.66 -12.33 -0.28
C GLU A 20 16.52 -11.41 0.61
N GLY A 21 15.88 -10.44 1.27
CA GLY A 21 16.54 -9.44 2.12
C GLY A 21 17.15 -8.23 1.38
N GLU A 22 17.12 -8.20 0.04
CA GLU A 22 17.58 -7.04 -0.74
C GLU A 22 16.57 -5.88 -0.66
N LEU A 23 17.09 -4.65 -0.53
CA LEU A 23 16.28 -3.43 -0.49
C LEU A 23 16.18 -2.74 -1.87
N GLY A 24 14.99 -2.26 -2.19
CA GLY A 24 14.71 -1.41 -3.35
C GLY A 24 13.79 -0.24 -3.03
N PHE A 25 13.82 0.81 -3.84
CA PHE A 25 12.96 1.99 -3.67
C PHE A 25 12.13 2.27 -4.94
N ALA A 26 10.81 2.29 -4.81
CA ALA A 26 9.91 2.72 -5.87
C ALA A 26 9.66 4.23 -5.75
N LEU A 27 10.05 5.00 -6.77
CA LEU A 27 9.99 6.48 -6.74
C LEU A 27 8.56 7.00 -6.93
N ASP A 28 7.74 6.27 -7.68
CA ASP A 28 6.35 6.56 -8.00
C ASP A 28 5.40 6.25 -6.84
N GLU A 29 5.75 5.28 -5.99
CA GLU A 29 4.98 4.92 -4.79
C GLU A 29 5.58 5.50 -3.50
N GLU A 30 6.74 6.16 -3.59
CA GLU A 30 7.51 6.70 -2.46
C GLU A 30 7.76 5.65 -1.34
N ALA A 31 8.00 4.40 -1.74
CA ALA A 31 8.04 3.26 -0.83
C ALA A 31 9.35 2.45 -0.92
N VAL A 32 9.82 1.97 0.24
CA VAL A 32 10.91 0.99 0.34
C VAL A 32 10.33 -0.42 0.26
N TYR A 33 10.99 -1.30 -0.47
CA TYR A 33 10.65 -2.70 -0.64
C TYR A 33 11.77 -3.60 -0.13
N ILE A 34 11.40 -4.77 0.39
CA ILE A 34 12.31 -5.89 0.68
C ILE A 34 11.94 -7.10 -0.19
N GLY A 35 12.94 -7.76 -0.76
CA GLY A 35 12.74 -9.00 -1.51
C GLY A 35 12.45 -10.19 -0.61
N THR A 36 11.53 -11.06 -1.07
CA THR A 36 11.30 -12.40 -0.55
C THR A 36 11.54 -13.44 -1.65
N ASP A 37 11.41 -14.72 -1.32
CA ASP A 37 11.46 -15.83 -2.27
C ASP A 37 10.45 -15.71 -3.44
N THR A 38 9.34 -15.01 -3.22
CA THR A 38 8.16 -15.01 -4.09
C THR A 38 7.75 -13.63 -4.58
N LYS A 39 8.05 -12.54 -3.83
CA LYS A 39 7.64 -11.18 -4.20
C LYS A 39 8.48 -10.10 -3.52
N ASN A 40 8.31 -8.86 -3.98
CA ASN A 40 8.81 -7.68 -3.27
C ASN A 40 7.71 -7.16 -2.33
N VAL A 41 8.00 -7.07 -1.03
CA VAL A 41 7.06 -6.60 -0.01
C VAL A 41 7.37 -5.15 0.35
N PRO A 42 6.38 -4.22 0.34
CA PRO A 42 6.60 -2.86 0.80
C PRO A 42 6.82 -2.84 2.31
N ILE A 43 7.89 -2.21 2.79
CA ILE A 43 8.15 -2.01 4.22
C ILE A 43 7.12 -1.04 4.83
N SER A 44 6.51 -0.18 4.02
CA SER A 44 5.44 0.74 4.42
C SER A 44 4.07 0.08 4.56
N ALA A 45 3.87 -1.16 4.11
CA ALA A 45 2.54 -1.78 4.01
C ALA A 45 2.08 -2.58 5.24
N LEU A 46 2.72 -2.41 6.40
CA LEU A 46 2.32 -3.11 7.62
C LEU A 46 1.09 -2.44 8.27
N GLY A 47 -0.08 -2.63 7.65
CA GLY A 47 -1.38 -2.29 8.23
C GLY A 47 -1.75 -0.81 8.27
N GLY A 48 -2.99 -0.52 8.63
CA GLY A 48 -3.48 0.85 8.84
C GLY A 48 -4.84 1.14 8.22
N VAL A 49 -5.17 2.43 8.17
CA VAL A 49 -6.40 2.95 7.54
C VAL A 49 -6.00 3.90 6.43
N VAL A 50 -6.56 3.73 5.24
CA VAL A 50 -6.41 4.68 4.13
C VAL A 50 -7.76 5.28 3.78
N VAL A 51 -7.79 6.61 3.65
CA VAL A 51 -8.99 7.37 3.25
C VAL A 51 -8.88 7.74 1.79
N ASN A 52 -9.68 7.09 0.93
CA ASN A 52 -9.70 7.33 -0.52
C ASN A 52 -11.03 6.82 -1.11
N ASN A 53 -11.50 7.39 -2.23
CA ASN A 53 -12.68 6.94 -2.95
C ASN A 53 -12.40 5.82 -3.98
N SER A 54 -11.13 5.55 -4.24
CA SER A 54 -10.65 4.50 -5.13
C SER A 54 -9.76 3.55 -4.35
N ALA A 55 -10.16 2.28 -4.23
CA ALA A 55 -9.38 1.27 -3.52
C ALA A 55 -8.26 0.77 -4.45
N PRO A 56 -6.98 0.84 -4.03
CA PRO A 56 -5.87 0.20 -4.72
C PRO A 56 -5.77 -1.29 -4.36
N ASP A 57 -4.84 -1.99 -5.00
CA ASP A 57 -4.70 -3.45 -4.90
C ASP A 57 -4.29 -3.96 -3.50
N ASN A 58 -3.82 -3.07 -2.61
CA ASN A 58 -3.43 -3.47 -1.27
C ASN A 58 -4.67 -3.73 -0.39
N ARG A 59 -5.07 -5.00 -0.32
CA ARG A 59 -6.20 -5.51 0.47
C ARG A 59 -5.84 -5.84 1.93
N GLU A 60 -4.62 -5.54 2.38
CA GLU A 60 -4.15 -5.81 3.76
C GLU A 60 -4.39 -4.62 4.71
N VAL A 61 -5.01 -3.53 4.25
CA VAL A 61 -5.33 -2.33 5.04
C VAL A 61 -6.82 -1.99 4.99
N LEU A 62 -7.33 -1.26 5.98
CA LEU A 62 -8.72 -0.79 5.99
C LEU A 62 -8.85 0.43 5.08
N TRP A 63 -9.67 0.32 4.03
CA TRP A 63 -9.99 1.44 3.16
C TRP A 63 -11.33 2.06 3.56
N ILE A 64 -11.37 3.39 3.72
CA ILE A 64 -12.59 4.15 3.99
C ILE A 64 -12.77 5.22 2.91
N ASP A 65 -13.94 5.27 2.28
CA ASP A 65 -14.36 6.37 1.43
C ASP A 65 -15.37 7.24 2.20
N THR A 66 -15.02 8.51 2.40
CA THR A 66 -15.84 9.53 3.07
C THR A 66 -16.51 10.50 2.08
N SER A 67 -16.23 10.38 0.78
CA SER A 67 -16.78 11.25 -0.27
C SER A 67 -18.21 10.86 -0.70
N ASN A 68 -18.78 9.83 -0.09
CA ASN A 68 -20.10 9.28 -0.41
C ASN A 68 -21.23 10.00 0.32
N GLY A 69 -21.43 11.30 0.02
CA GLY A 69 -22.60 12.06 0.47
C GLY A 69 -22.77 12.13 1.99
N GLY A 70 -21.68 12.06 2.76
CA GLY A 70 -21.68 12.09 4.23
C GLY A 70 -21.85 10.72 4.91
N VAL A 71 -21.99 9.63 4.14
CA VAL A 71 -22.05 8.26 4.68
C VAL A 71 -20.76 7.54 4.35
N ALA A 72 -19.99 7.16 5.38
CA ALA A 72 -18.77 6.40 5.19
C ALA A 72 -19.07 5.01 4.60
N LYS A 73 -18.20 4.55 3.70
CA LYS A 73 -18.18 3.17 3.21
C LYS A 73 -16.76 2.63 3.30
N TYR A 74 -16.61 1.32 3.48
CA TYR A 74 -15.33 0.65 3.54
C TYR A 74 -15.18 -0.38 2.41
N ASN A 75 -13.96 -0.63 1.94
CA ASN A 75 -13.74 -1.68 0.94
C ASN A 75 -13.55 -3.02 1.66
N ASN A 76 -14.35 -4.04 1.32
CA ASN A 76 -14.27 -5.39 1.92
C ASN A 76 -13.24 -6.31 1.23
N GLY A 77 -12.40 -5.76 0.35
CA GLY A 77 -11.46 -6.49 -0.51
C GLY A 77 -12.02 -6.83 -1.90
N THR A 78 -13.33 -6.67 -2.10
CA THR A 78 -13.99 -6.94 -3.40
C THR A 78 -14.80 -5.73 -3.87
N GLU A 79 -15.53 -5.08 -2.97
CA GLU A 79 -16.42 -3.96 -3.28
C GLU A 79 -16.48 -2.94 -2.14
N TRP A 80 -17.09 -1.79 -2.42
CA TRP A 80 -17.38 -0.78 -1.41
C TRP A 80 -18.70 -1.09 -0.69
N VAL A 81 -18.63 -1.27 0.63
CA VAL A 81 -19.77 -1.57 1.50
C VAL A 81 -20.04 -0.39 2.42
N LEU A 82 -21.29 0.04 2.53
CA LEU A 82 -21.68 1.11 3.46
C LEU A 82 -21.32 0.71 4.90
N VAL A 83 -20.85 1.67 5.70
CA VAL A 83 -20.75 1.48 7.15
C VAL A 83 -22.15 1.66 7.73
N PRO A 84 -22.85 0.60 8.18
CA PRO A 84 -24.19 0.74 8.72
C PRO A 84 -24.13 1.40 10.11
N SER A 85 -25.06 2.30 10.38
CA SER A 85 -25.37 2.69 11.75
C SER A 85 -26.21 1.59 12.38
N VAL A 86 -25.69 0.95 13.43
CA VAL A 86 -26.49 0.09 14.32
C VAL A 86 -26.76 0.88 15.61
N TRP A 87 -27.99 0.81 16.11
CA TRP A 87 -28.37 1.50 17.35
C TRP A 87 -27.69 0.87 18.58
N GLY A 88 -27.37 1.74 19.54
CA GLY A 88 -27.20 1.41 20.96
C GLY A 88 -28.47 1.67 21.75
#